data_AF-A0A348USQ1-F1
#
_entry.id   AF-A0A348USQ1-F1
#
_cell.length_a   1.000
_cell.length_b   1.000
_cell.length_c   1.000
_cell.angle_alpha   90.00
_cell.angle_beta   90.00
_cell.angle_gamma   90.00
#
_symmetry.space_group_name_H-M   'P 1'
#
loop_
_entity.id
_entity.type
_entity.pdbx_description
1 polymer ?
#
loop_
_entity_poly.entity_id
_entity_poly.type
_entity_poly.pdbx_seq_one_letter_code
_entity_poly.pdbx_strand_id
1 'polypeptide(L)' 'MAENIIHLNDEDFDELLKTSDKPIMVDFWAPWCG' A
#
# COMPACT_ATOMS: atom_id res chain seq x y z
N MET A 1 15.69 -6.90 3.69
CA MET A 1 14.94 -6.22 2.62
C MET A 1 13.47 -6.36 2.98
N ALA A 2 12.63 -5.33 2.84
CA ALA A 2 11.24 -5.43 3.24
C ALA A 2 10.51 -6.38 2.27
N GLU A 3 10.38 -7.65 2.65
CA GLU A 3 9.90 -8.74 1.79
C GLU A 3 8.40 -8.63 1.43
N ASN A 4 7.68 -7.60 1.89
CA ASN A 4 6.24 -7.43 1.70
C ASN A 4 5.84 -6.00 1.27
N ILE A 5 6.59 -5.37 0.37
CA ILE A 5 6.16 -4.12 -0.26
C ILE A 5 5.29 -4.45 -1.48
N ILE A 6 4.06 -3.96 -1.47
CA ILE A 6 3.12 -4.08 -2.60
C ILE A 6 2.87 -2.65 -3.11
N HIS A 7 3.09 -2.43 -4.40
CA HIS A 7 2.71 -1.18 -5.04
C HIS A 7 1.24 -1.25 -5.43
N LEU A 8 0.46 -0.31 -4.90
CA LEU A 8 -0.98 -0.26 -5.09
C LEU A 8 -1.35 0.89 -6.02
N ASN A 9 -2.43 0.70 -6.75
CA ASN A 9 -3.14 1.75 -7.46
C ASN A 9 -4.50 2.00 -6.76
N ASP A 10 -5.25 2.99 -7.24
CA ASP A 10 -6.53 3.39 -6.62
C ASP A 10 -7.58 2.26 -6.63
N GLU A 11 -7.57 1.39 -7.64
CA GLU A 11 -8.53 0.29 -7.80
C GLU A 11 -8.24 -0.84 -6.79
N ASP A 12 -6.96 -1.13 -6.56
CA ASP A 12 -6.51 -2.22 -5.67
C ASP A 12 -6.55 -1.84 -4.18
N PHE A 13 -6.43 -0.55 -3.87
CA PHE A 13 -6.34 -0.04 -2.50
C PHE A 13 -7.57 -0.44 -1.67
N ASP A 14 -8.74 -0.29 -2.28
CA ASP A 14 -10.03 -0.47 -1.64
C ASP A 14 -10.32 -1.94 -1.32
N GLU A 15 -9.87 -2.86 -2.18
CA GLU A 15 -10.01 -4.30 -1.99
C GLU A 15 -9.03 -4.81 -0.92
N LEU A 16 -7.79 -4.32 -0.93
CA LEU A 16 -6.76 -4.73 0.03
C LEU A 16 -7.14 -4.35 1.47
N LEU A 17 -7.72 -3.15 1.67
CA LEU A 17 -8.16 -2.71 2.99
C LEU A 17 -9.31 -3.56 3.55
N LYS A 18 -10.22 -4.02 2.68
CA LYS A 18 -11.39 -4.81 3.09
C LYS A 18 -11.04 -6.26 3.44
N THR A 19 -9.97 -6.78 2.86
CA THR A 19 -9.58 -8.20 2.95
C THR A 19 -8.47 -8.47 3.97
N SER A 20 -7.82 -7.43 4.51
CA SER A 20 -6.71 -7.59 5.43
C SER A 20 -7.16 -7.82 6.88
N ASP A 21 -6.77 -8.98 7.43
CA ASP A 21 -6.97 -9.31 8.84
C ASP A 21 -6.03 -8.54 9.79
N LYS A 22 -5.07 -7.79 9.25
CA LYS A 22 -4.05 -7.06 10.01
C LYS A 22 -4.04 -5.58 9.65
N PRO A 23 -3.67 -4.69 10.59
CA PRO A 23 -3.45 -3.28 10.29
C PRO A 23 -2.40 -3.11 9.18
N ILE A 24 -2.73 -2.29 8.19
CA ILE A 24 -1.85 -1.97 7.06
C ILE A 24 -1.24 -0.58 7.29
N MET A 25 0.07 -0.45 7.07
CA MET A 25 0.74 0.85 7.01
C MET A 25 0.92 1.25 5.55
N VAL A 26 0.41 2.43 5.20
CA VAL A 26 0.41 2.94 3.83
C VAL A 26 1.39 4.09 3.72
N ASP A 27 2.34 3.98 2.78
CA ASP A 27 3.27 5.03 2.44
C ASP A 27 2.80 5.75 1.16
N PHE A 28 2.30 6.97 1.30
CA PHE A 28 1.89 7.82 0.18
C PHE A 28 3.09 8.64 -0.28
N TRP A 29 3.70 8.23 -1.39
CA TRP A 29 4.88 8.87 -1.94
C TRP A 29 4.71 9.18 -3.43
N ALA A 30 5.60 10.04 -3.93
CA ALA A 30 5.72 10.33 -5.34
C ALA A 30 7.21 10.38 -5.72
N PRO A 31 7.59 10.02 -6.96
CA PRO A 31 9.00 9.96 -7.36
C PRO A 31 9.73 11.31 -7.35
N TRP A 32 8.99 12.41 -7.22
CA TRP A 32 9.48 13.78 -7.16
C TRP A 32 9.43 14.39 -5.76
N CYS A 33 9.03 13.63 -4.74
CA CYS A 33 8.96 14.10 -3.36
C CYS A 33 10.34 13.93 -2.69
N GLY A 34 10.98 15.03 -2.26
CA GLY A 34 12.32 15.06 -1.66
C GLY A 34 12.60 16.33 -0.88
#